data_AF-G7TGM1-F1
#
_entry.id   AF-G7TGM1-F1
#
_cell.length_a   1.000
_cell.length_b   1.000
_cell.length_c   1.000
_cell.angle_alpha   90.00
_cell.angle_beta   90.00
_cell.angle_gamma   90.00
#
_symmetry.space_group_name_H-M   'P 1'
#
loop_
_entity.id
_entity.type
_entity.pdbx_description
1 polymer ?
#
loop_
_entity_poly.entity_id
_entity_poly.type
_entity_poly.pdbx_seq_one_letter_code
_entity_poly.pdbx_strand_id
1 'polypeptide(L)'
;MVCKENLEAPPIACDDASQLQRTGSTMKSASLPSLRVDPALREAAEAVLQEGETLSSFVEHSVRAQVQQRQQQEAFIARGLASRDSAKASNRYIDATDVLAGLQSQLHKARKG
;
A
#
# COMPACT_ATOMS: atom_id res chain seq x y z
N MET A 1 58.81 -31.68 -18.92
CA MET A 1 58.92 -30.93 -17.65
C MET A 1 57.55 -31.03 -16.99
N VAL A 2 57.22 -32.22 -16.48
CA VAL A 2 57.44 -32.65 -15.08
C VAL A 2 56.44 -31.91 -14.20
N CYS A 3 55.27 -32.51 -13.99
CA CYS A 3 54.88 -33.23 -12.76
C CYS A 3 54.01 -32.27 -11.90
N LYS A 4 52.97 -32.66 -11.18
CA LYS A 4 52.61 -33.94 -10.58
C LYS A 4 51.19 -33.77 -9.99
N GLU A 5 50.32 -34.74 -10.20
CA GLU A 5 49.75 -35.64 -9.17
C GLU A 5 48.36 -35.20 -8.63
N ASN A 6 47.37 -35.97 -9.08
CA ASN A 6 46.18 -36.30 -8.30
C ASN A 6 46.58 -37.05 -7.03
N LEU A 7 45.86 -36.83 -5.92
CA LEU A 7 45.72 -37.82 -4.86
C LEU A 7 44.33 -37.74 -4.21
N GLU A 8 43.65 -38.88 -4.29
CA GLU A 8 42.35 -39.30 -3.75
C GLU A 8 42.19 -39.15 -2.22
N ALA A 9 40.96 -38.96 -1.73
CA ALA A 9 40.31 -39.83 -0.72
C ALA A 9 38.83 -39.44 -0.44
N PRO A 10 37.86 -40.39 -0.44
CA PRO A 10 36.52 -40.30 0.19
C PRO A 10 36.58 -40.82 1.65
N PRO A 11 35.51 -40.93 2.49
CA PRO A 11 34.06 -40.79 2.29
C PRO A 11 33.41 -39.81 3.30
N ILE A 12 32.09 -39.62 3.35
CA ILE A 12 31.18 -40.25 4.34
C ILE A 12 29.75 -40.07 3.83
N ALA A 13 29.05 -41.18 3.64
CA ALA A 13 27.60 -41.25 3.67
C ALA A 13 27.17 -41.60 5.10
N CYS A 14 26.18 -40.87 5.63
CA CYS A 14 25.32 -41.11 6.81
C CYS A 14 24.59 -39.77 7.02
N ASP A 15 23.28 -39.61 7.13
CA ASP A 15 22.18 -40.54 7.30
C ASP A 15 20.89 -39.82 6.84
N ASP A 16 19.93 -40.64 6.48
CA ASP A 16 18.53 -40.33 6.19
C ASP A 16 17.86 -39.64 7.40
N ALA A 17 17.42 -38.39 7.24
CA ALA A 17 16.47 -37.75 8.14
C ALA A 17 15.72 -36.63 7.41
N SER A 18 14.67 -37.02 6.70
CA SER A 18 13.35 -36.41 6.83
C SER A 18 13.30 -34.88 7.08
N GLN A 19 13.37 -34.10 6.01
CA GLN A 19 12.58 -32.86 5.93
C GLN A 19 11.73 -32.88 4.66
N LEU A 20 10.94 -33.95 4.54
CA LEU A 20 9.67 -33.87 3.85
C LEU A 20 8.81 -32.84 4.59
N GLN A 21 8.48 -31.77 3.85
CA GLN A 21 7.32 -30.91 4.05
C GLN A 21 7.38 -29.93 5.24
N ARG A 22 7.67 -28.68 4.89
CA ARG A 22 6.66 -27.63 5.15
C ARG A 22 6.19 -27.04 3.82
N THR A 23 5.43 -27.84 3.08
CA THR A 23 4.37 -27.29 2.24
C THR A 23 3.40 -26.54 3.14
N GLY A 24 3.14 -25.29 2.79
CA GLY A 24 2.32 -24.39 3.56
C GLY A 24 3.04 -23.07 3.80
N SER A 25 3.32 -22.33 2.72
CA SER A 25 3.40 -20.87 2.80
C SER A 25 2.03 -20.35 3.22
N THR A 26 1.66 -20.55 4.47
CA THR A 26 0.89 -19.55 5.20
C THR A 26 1.74 -18.28 5.05
N MET A 27 1.29 -17.35 4.21
CA MET A 27 2.03 -16.11 3.98
C MET A 27 2.22 -15.46 5.35
N LYS A 28 3.46 -15.45 5.84
CA LYS A 28 3.81 -14.63 6.98
C LYS A 28 3.50 -13.20 6.56
N SER A 29 2.55 -12.57 7.24
CA SER A 29 2.21 -11.18 6.97
C SER A 29 3.50 -10.35 7.02
N ALA A 30 3.73 -9.54 5.99
CA ALA A 30 4.86 -8.63 6.00
C ALA A 30 4.70 -7.66 7.19
N SER A 31 5.76 -7.50 7.98
CA SER A 31 5.77 -6.52 9.07
C SER A 31 6.21 -5.16 8.55
N LEU A 32 5.65 -4.11 9.12
CA LEU A 32 6.25 -2.79 9.03
C LEU A 32 7.63 -2.82 9.72
N PRO A 33 8.59 -1.99 9.26
CA PRO A 33 9.88 -1.87 9.92
C PRO A 33 9.72 -1.36 11.35
N SER A 34 10.69 -1.67 12.21
CA SER A 34 10.75 -1.07 13.54
C SER A 34 11.05 0.43 13.43
N LEU A 35 10.06 1.25 13.74
CA LEU A 35 10.15 2.71 13.70
C LEU A 35 10.21 3.26 15.13
N ARG A 36 11.23 4.08 15.42
CA ARG A 36 11.23 4.89 16.64
C ARG A 36 10.35 6.11 16.42
N VAL A 37 9.46 6.35 17.37
CA VAL A 37 8.53 7.48 17.38
C VAL A 37 8.79 8.35 18.61
N ASP A 38 8.38 9.61 18.53
CA ASP A 38 8.32 10.50 19.68
C ASP A 38 7.42 9.87 20.77
N PRO A 39 7.84 9.81 22.05
CA PRO A 39 7.00 9.35 23.14
C PRO A 39 5.63 10.05 23.21
N ALA A 40 5.59 11.37 22.97
CA ALA A 40 4.35 12.14 23.00
C ALA A 40 3.38 11.72 21.88
N LEU A 41 3.90 11.36 20.70
CA LEU A 41 3.09 10.83 19.60
C LEU A 41 2.50 9.45 19.97
N ARG A 42 3.29 8.61 20.64
CA ARG A 42 2.83 7.30 21.09
C ARG A 42 1.69 7.43 22.11
N GLU A 43 1.86 8.30 23.11
CA GLU A 43 0.83 8.57 24.12
C GLU A 43 -0.47 9.08 23.48
N ALA A 44 -0.35 10.02 22.52
CA ALA A 44 -1.50 10.53 21.78
C ALA A 44 -2.22 9.44 20.96
N ALA A 45 -1.46 8.51 20.36
CA ALA A 45 -2.04 7.40 19.62
C ALA A 45 -2.75 6.39 20.53
N GLU A 46 -2.19 6.09 21.70
CA GLU A 46 -2.81 5.19 22.69
C GLU A 46 -4.09 5.81 23.30
N ALA A 47 -4.12 7.14 23.48
CA ALA A 47 -5.27 7.85 24.06
C ALA A 47 -6.53 7.89 23.17
N VAL A 48 -6.38 7.67 21.85
CA VAL A 48 -7.51 7.70 20.89
C VAL A 48 -8.02 6.33 20.47
N LEU A 49 -7.47 5.24 21.04
CA LEU A 49 -7.90 3.88 20.72
C LEU A 49 -9.34 3.62 21.17
N GLN A 50 -10.07 2.87 20.35
CA GLN A 50 -11.41 2.41 20.69
C GLN A 50 -11.39 1.14 21.55
N GLU A 51 -12.52 0.78 22.13
CA GLU A 51 -12.64 -0.44 22.94
C GLU A 51 -12.29 -1.69 22.11
N GLY A 52 -11.32 -2.47 22.59
CA GLY A 52 -10.83 -3.67 21.89
C GLY A 52 -9.85 -3.39 20.74
N GLU A 53 -9.50 -2.14 20.46
CA GLU A 53 -8.51 -1.78 19.44
C GLU A 53 -7.08 -1.86 19.99
N THR A 54 -6.12 -2.25 19.14
CA THR A 54 -4.69 -2.26 19.48
C THR A 54 -3.95 -1.15 18.75
N LEU A 55 -2.83 -0.69 19.32
CA LEU A 55 -1.97 0.28 18.64
C LEU A 55 -1.50 -0.22 17.27
N SER A 56 -1.21 -1.53 17.14
CA SER A 56 -0.79 -2.12 15.87
C SER A 56 -1.88 -2.09 14.80
N SER A 57 -3.14 -2.41 15.17
CA SER A 57 -4.27 -2.34 14.23
C SER A 57 -4.59 -0.90 13.84
N PHE A 58 -4.51 0.03 14.78
CA PHE A 58 -4.69 1.46 14.51
C PHE A 58 -3.64 2.00 13.53
N VAL A 59 -2.36 1.65 13.72
CA VAL A 59 -1.26 2.03 12.83
C VAL A 59 -1.41 1.40 11.45
N GLU A 60 -1.77 0.11 11.37
CA GLU A 60 -2.02 -0.58 10.09
C GLU A 60 -3.14 0.11 9.30
N HIS A 61 -4.26 0.40 9.95
CA HIS A 61 -5.37 1.11 9.35
C HIS A 61 -4.97 2.51 8.87
N SER A 62 -4.22 3.25 9.69
CA SER A 62 -3.72 4.59 9.35
C SER A 62 -2.83 4.56 8.12
N VAL A 63 -1.88 3.62 8.04
CA VAL A 63 -0.99 3.47 6.88
C VAL A 63 -1.80 3.11 5.64
N ARG A 64 -2.76 2.19 5.75
CA ARG A 64 -3.65 1.82 4.65
C ARG A 64 -4.44 3.02 4.13
N ALA A 65 -5.02 3.82 5.02
CA ALA A 65 -5.76 5.03 4.66
C ALA A 65 -4.86 6.05 3.95
N GLN A 66 -3.63 6.25 4.44
CA GLN A 66 -2.66 7.17 3.82
C GLN A 66 -2.21 6.70 2.42
N VAL A 67 -2.00 5.39 2.23
CA VAL A 67 -1.70 4.82 0.90
C VAL A 67 -2.85 5.07 -0.07
N GLN A 68 -4.08 4.81 0.35
CA GLN A 68 -5.27 5.04 -0.48
C GLN A 68 -5.43 6.51 -0.84
N GLN A 69 -5.26 7.41 0.14
CA GLN A 69 -5.35 8.85 -0.09
C GLN A 69 -4.33 9.31 -1.13
N ARG A 70 -3.07 8.84 -1.03
CA ARG A 70 -2.00 9.21 -1.96
C ARG A 70 -2.29 8.72 -3.37
N GLN A 71 -2.74 7.47 -3.51
CA GLN A 71 -3.12 6.90 -4.81
C GLN A 71 -4.30 7.67 -5.44
N GLN A 72 -5.30 8.03 -4.65
CA GLN A 72 -6.44 8.82 -5.11
C GLN A 72 -6.01 10.23 -5.54
N GLN A 73 -5.10 10.85 -4.80
CA GLN A 73 -4.54 12.16 -5.12
C GLN A 73 -3.76 12.13 -6.45
N GLU A 74 -2.87 11.16 -6.62
CA GLU A 74 -2.11 10.96 -7.86
C GLU A 74 -3.05 10.73 -9.04
N ALA A 75 -4.04 9.86 -8.87
CA ALA A 75 -5.02 9.58 -9.90
C ALA A 75 -5.89 10.81 -10.23
N PHE A 76 -6.23 11.64 -9.25
CA PHE A 76 -6.97 12.89 -9.45
C PHE A 76 -6.16 13.88 -10.29
N ILE A 77 -4.87 14.07 -9.95
CA ILE A 77 -3.96 14.94 -10.71
C ILE A 77 -3.82 14.42 -12.14
N ALA A 78 -3.56 13.13 -12.32
CA ALA A 78 -3.42 12.52 -13.63
C ALA A 78 -4.68 12.73 -14.51
N ARG A 79 -5.88 12.49 -13.94
CA ARG A 79 -7.15 12.74 -14.64
C ARG A 79 -7.35 14.22 -14.97
N GLY A 80 -7.01 15.12 -14.06
CA GLY A 80 -7.12 16.57 -14.26
C GLY A 80 -6.23 17.08 -15.39
N LEU A 81 -4.97 16.62 -15.44
CA LEU A 81 -4.04 16.98 -16.52
C LEU A 81 -4.50 16.43 -17.87
N ALA A 82 -4.92 15.17 -17.92
CA ALA A 82 -5.46 14.57 -19.15
C ALA A 82 -6.72 15.30 -19.64
N SER A 83 -7.63 15.68 -18.74
CA SER A 83 -8.82 16.45 -19.07
C SER A 83 -8.49 17.84 -19.61
N ARG A 84 -7.53 18.55 -18.98
CA ARG A 84 -7.03 19.84 -19.46
C ARG A 84 -6.48 19.72 -20.89
N ASP A 85 -5.66 18.71 -21.15
CA ASP A 85 -5.02 18.53 -22.45
C ASP A 85 -6.04 18.17 -23.52
N SER A 86 -7.06 17.36 -23.17
CA SER A 86 -8.21 17.07 -24.04
C SER A 86 -9.06 18.31 -24.36
N ALA A 87 -9.34 19.16 -23.37
CA ALA A 87 -10.08 20.40 -23.57
C ALA A 87 -9.31 21.37 -24.48
N LYS A 88 -7.99 21.49 -24.28
CA LYS A 88 -7.10 22.29 -25.15
C LYS A 88 -7.10 21.77 -26.59
N ALA A 89 -7.02 20.46 -26.79
CA ALA A 89 -6.98 19.87 -28.12
C ALA A 89 -8.33 19.99 -28.86
N SER A 90 -9.44 19.88 -28.13
CA SER A 90 -10.79 19.95 -28.71
C SER A 90 -11.38 21.36 -28.77
N ASN A 91 -10.79 22.32 -28.05
CA ASN A 91 -11.31 23.67 -27.83
C ASN A 91 -12.75 23.70 -27.26
N ARG A 92 -13.14 22.64 -26.54
CA ARG A 92 -14.46 22.51 -25.91
C ARG A 92 -14.37 22.86 -24.44
N TYR A 93 -14.97 24.00 -24.10
CA TYR A 93 -15.07 24.50 -22.73
C TYR A 93 -16.54 24.69 -22.36
N ILE A 94 -16.85 24.61 -21.07
CA ILE A 94 -18.18 24.85 -20.52
C ILE A 94 -18.06 26.02 -19.56
N ASP A 95 -18.99 26.97 -19.64
CA ASP A 95 -19.04 28.11 -18.75
C ASP A 95 -19.23 27.67 -17.29
N ALA A 96 -18.53 28.34 -16.38
CA ALA A 96 -18.54 27.98 -14.96
C ALA A 96 -19.97 28.06 -14.36
N THR A 97 -20.79 29.00 -14.84
CA THR A 97 -22.18 29.16 -14.44
C THR A 97 -23.02 27.93 -14.77
N ASP A 98 -22.80 27.33 -15.94
CA ASP A 98 -23.56 26.16 -16.40
C ASP A 98 -23.16 24.91 -15.61
N VAL A 99 -21.87 24.77 -15.31
CA VAL A 99 -21.37 23.69 -14.44
C VAL A 99 -21.98 23.80 -13.04
N LEU A 100 -21.97 25.01 -12.44
CA LEU A 100 -22.52 25.24 -11.11
C LEU A 100 -24.04 24.99 -11.08
N ALA A 101 -24.78 25.45 -12.09
CA ALA A 101 -26.21 25.20 -12.20
C ALA A 101 -26.52 23.69 -12.29
N GLY A 102 -25.72 22.94 -13.07
CA GLY A 102 -25.83 21.49 -13.18
C GLY A 102 -25.60 20.78 -11.84
N LEU A 103 -24.56 21.17 -11.09
CA LEU A 103 -24.25 20.60 -9.77
C LEU A 103 -25.34 20.92 -8.73
N GLN A 104 -25.86 22.16 -8.72
CA GLN A 104 -26.97 22.55 -7.84
C GLN A 104 -28.22 21.72 -8.12
N SER A 105 -28.54 21.46 -9.39
CA SER A 105 -29.66 20.62 -9.78
C SER A 105 -29.51 19.18 -9.27
N GLN A 106 -28.31 18.59 -9.38
CA GLN A 106 -28.02 17.26 -8.86
C GLN A 106 -28.17 17.20 -7.34
N LEU A 107 -27.63 18.18 -6.60
CA LEU A 107 -27.77 18.26 -5.15
C LEU A 107 -29.23 18.39 -4.70
N HIS A 108 -30.02 19.22 -5.38
CA HIS A 108 -31.42 19.40 -5.07
C HIS A 108 -32.23 18.11 -5.30
N LYS A 109 -31.91 17.33 -6.33
CA LYS A 109 -32.52 16.00 -6.55
C LYS A 109 -32.17 15.02 -5.44
N ALA A 110 -30.89 14.95 -5.04
CA ALA A 110 -30.44 14.04 -3.99
C ALA A 110 -31.02 14.34 -2.60
N ARG A 111 -31.43 15.59 -2.33
CA ARG A 111 -32.09 15.99 -1.07
C ARG A 111 -33.59 15.74 -1.03
N LYS A 112 -34.21 15.50 -2.19
CA LYS A 112 -35.67 15.32 -2.32
C LYS A 112 -36.10 13.86 -2.33
N GLY A 113 -35.18 12.93 -2.52
CA GLY A 113 -35.38 11.49 -2.33
C GLY A 113 -34.87 11.07 -0.97
#